data_AF-A0A355CGG5-F1
#
_entry.id   AF-A0A355CGG5-F1
#
_cell.length_a   1.000
_cell.length_b   1.000
_cell.length_c   1.000
_cell.angle_alpha   90.00
_cell.angle_beta   90.00
_cell.angle_gamma   90.00
#
_symmetry.space_group_name_H-M   'P 1'
#
loop_
_entity.id
_entity.type
_entity.pdbx_description
1 polymer ?
#
loop_
_entity_poly.entity_id
_entity_poly.type
_entity_poly.pdbx_seq_one_letter_code
_entity_poly.pdbx_strand_id
1 'polypeptide(L)'
;NKVRDALYCSKICSYAQGMALLSAASKSYNYDLDLSEISRIWKGGCIIRAGFLDKIKTAFKDDPALPNLLLAPEFKQSILDRQSAWRDVLATACKLGIAVPAFSASLDYFDSYRRDRLPQNLTQAQRDYFGAHTYERTDKPRGEFFHTEWIQAAE
;
A
#
# COMPACT_ATOMS: atom_id res chain seq x y z
N ASN A 1 11.79 3.80 21.29
CA ASN A 1 10.93 2.67 21.72
C ASN A 1 10.47 1.96 20.44
N LYS A 2 11.16 0.87 20.04
CA LYS A 2 11.03 0.33 18.67
C LYS A 2 9.66 -0.26 18.36
N VAL A 3 9.04 -0.95 19.32
CA VAL A 3 7.70 -1.55 19.15
C VAL A 3 6.64 -0.47 18.95
N ARG A 4 6.73 0.65 19.68
CA ARG A 4 5.84 1.80 19.48
C ARG A 4 5.93 2.35 18.05
N ASP A 5 7.14 2.45 17.52
CA ASP A 5 7.38 3.02 16.20
C ASP A 5 6.90 2.04 15.09
N ALA A 6 7.11 0.73 15.27
CA ALA A 6 6.55 -0.32 14.42
C ALA A 6 5.02 -0.29 14.36
N LEU A 7 4.37 -0.15 15.53
CA LEU A 7 2.92 -0.02 15.64
C LEU A 7 2.42 1.24 14.91
N TYR A 8 3.09 2.37 15.08
CA TYR A 8 2.70 3.63 14.45
C TYR A 8 2.81 3.55 12.92
N CYS A 9 3.92 3.04 12.38
CA CYS A 9 4.07 2.82 10.94
C CYS A 9 3.02 1.87 10.37
N SER A 10 2.76 0.76 11.07
CA SER A 10 1.77 -0.23 10.65
C SER A 10 0.35 0.35 10.67
N LYS A 11 0.02 1.16 11.69
CA LYS A 11 -1.24 1.91 11.74
C LYS A 11 -1.37 2.87 10.56
N ILE A 12 -0.32 3.61 10.20
CA ILE A 12 -0.35 4.50 9.02
C ILE A 12 -0.68 3.70 7.76
N CYS A 13 -0.03 2.55 7.55
CA CYS A 13 -0.29 1.70 6.38
C CYS A 13 -1.73 1.21 6.33
N SER A 14 -2.28 0.76 7.46
CA SER A 14 -3.68 0.31 7.53
C SER A 14 -4.68 1.41 7.18
N TYR A 15 -4.50 2.63 7.71
CA TYR A 15 -5.34 3.76 7.33
C TYR A 15 -5.14 4.17 5.86
N ALA A 16 -3.90 4.16 5.36
CA ALA A 16 -3.62 4.46 3.96
C ALA A 16 -4.37 3.51 3.01
N GLN A 17 -4.38 2.21 3.32
CA GLN A 17 -5.14 1.20 2.58
C GLN A 17 -6.66 1.45 2.67
N GLY A 18 -7.18 1.75 3.86
CA GLY A 18 -8.60 2.04 4.06
C GLY A 18 -9.06 3.29 3.29
N MET A 19 -8.27 4.37 3.31
CA MET A 19 -8.60 5.60 2.57
C MET A 19 -8.49 5.39 1.05
N ALA A 20 -7.51 4.61 0.58
CA ALA A 20 -7.41 4.23 -0.83
C ALA A 20 -8.60 3.38 -1.29
N LEU A 21 -9.08 2.45 -0.45
CA LEU A 21 -10.27 1.65 -0.71
C LEU A 21 -11.53 2.53 -0.83
N LEU A 22 -11.71 3.49 0.09
CA LEU A 22 -12.81 4.45 0.01
C LEU A 22 -12.73 5.32 -1.26
N SER A 23 -11.54 5.77 -1.64
CA SER A 23 -11.33 6.51 -2.89
C SER A 23 -11.71 5.68 -4.11
N ALA A 24 -11.30 4.41 -4.17
CA ALA A 24 -11.64 3.49 -5.25
C ALA A 24 -13.16 3.22 -5.31
N ALA A 25 -13.81 3.03 -4.16
CA ALA A 25 -15.26 2.88 -4.08
C ALA A 25 -15.99 4.15 -4.54
N SER A 26 -15.54 5.32 -4.10
CA SER A 26 -16.09 6.62 -4.52
C SER A 26 -16.09 6.77 -6.05
N LYS A 27 -14.96 6.42 -6.69
CA LYS A 27 -14.81 6.43 -8.16
C LYS A 27 -15.69 5.39 -8.85
N SER A 28 -15.78 4.19 -8.30
CA SER A 28 -16.53 3.07 -8.91
C SER A 28 -18.04 3.28 -8.82
N TYR A 29 -18.51 3.90 -7.75
CA TYR A 29 -19.94 4.07 -7.45
C TYR A 29 -20.44 5.51 -7.58
N ASN A 30 -19.59 6.45 -7.99
CA ASN A 30 -19.89 7.87 -8.14
C ASN A 30 -20.47 8.50 -6.86
N TYR A 31 -19.89 8.17 -5.70
CA TYR A 31 -20.39 8.66 -4.40
C TYR A 31 -19.88 10.06 -4.03
N ASP A 32 -18.85 10.56 -4.70
CA ASP A 32 -18.23 11.86 -4.39
C ASP A 32 -17.85 11.99 -2.89
N LEU A 33 -17.25 10.92 -2.35
CA LEU A 33 -16.89 10.86 -0.92
C LEU A 33 -15.86 11.94 -0.56
N ASP A 34 -16.17 12.73 0.46
CA ASP A 34 -15.22 13.62 1.12
C ASP A 34 -14.42 12.86 2.20
N LEU A 35 -13.17 12.53 1.85
CA LEU A 35 -12.25 11.79 2.71
C LEU A 35 -11.79 12.58 3.95
N SER A 36 -11.79 13.92 3.88
CA SER A 36 -11.53 14.78 5.04
C SER A 36 -12.69 14.71 6.02
N GLU A 37 -13.92 14.84 5.55
CA GLU A 37 -15.12 14.79 6.41
C GLU A 37 -15.35 13.40 7.02
N ILE A 38 -15.09 12.31 6.28
CA ILE A 38 -15.09 10.96 6.84
C ILE A 38 -14.11 10.85 8.02
N SER A 39 -12.89 11.37 7.85
CA SER A 39 -11.86 11.36 8.90
C SER A 39 -12.28 12.20 10.11
N ARG A 40 -12.99 13.32 9.90
CA ARG A 40 -13.55 14.14 10.96
C ARG A 40 -14.65 13.42 11.73
N ILE A 41 -15.56 12.73 11.05
CA ILE A 41 -16.66 11.99 11.68
C ILE A 41 -16.11 10.85 12.56
N TRP A 42 -15.11 10.11 12.09
CA TRP A 42 -14.47 9.04 12.88
C TRP A 42 -13.80 9.50 14.18
N LYS A 43 -13.56 10.82 14.33
CA LYS A 43 -13.01 11.39 15.57
C LYS A 43 -14.04 11.45 16.70
N GLY A 44 -15.33 11.61 16.37
CA GLY A 44 -16.40 11.77 17.35
C GLY A 44 -17.20 10.48 17.55
N GLY A 45 -17.24 9.95 18.78
CA GLY A 45 -18.09 8.82 19.15
C GLY A 45 -17.64 7.43 18.70
N CYS A 46 -16.85 7.30 17.62
CA CYS A 46 -16.34 6.02 17.15
C CYS A 46 -15.28 5.41 18.11
N ILE A 47 -15.13 4.08 18.04
CA ILE A 47 -14.14 3.32 18.83
C ILE A 47 -12.70 3.67 18.43
N ILE A 48 -12.46 3.95 17.15
CA ILE A 48 -11.12 4.22 16.60
C ILE A 48 -10.62 5.66 16.80
N ARG A 49 -11.34 6.46 17.60
CA ARG A 49 -11.03 7.87 17.83
C ARG A 49 -9.59 8.06 18.33
N ALA A 50 -8.87 8.99 17.71
CA ALA A 50 -7.49 9.34 18.10
C ALA A 50 -7.10 10.69 17.51
N GLY A 51 -6.15 11.40 18.15
CA GLY A 51 -5.53 12.59 17.55
C GLY A 51 -4.86 12.32 16.20
N PHE A 52 -4.58 11.04 15.89
CA PHE A 52 -4.14 10.58 14.58
C PHE A 52 -5.11 10.94 13.44
N LEU A 53 -6.42 10.93 13.69
CA LEU A 53 -7.44 11.25 12.68
C LEU A 53 -7.42 12.72 12.27
N ASP A 54 -6.97 13.64 13.14
CA ASP A 54 -6.82 15.04 12.77
C ASP A 54 -5.76 15.21 11.68
N LYS A 55 -4.69 14.41 11.71
CA LYS A 55 -3.64 14.41 10.69
C LYS A 55 -4.17 13.92 9.35
N ILE A 56 -5.01 12.88 9.35
CA ILE A 56 -5.64 12.35 8.14
C ILE A 56 -6.60 13.38 7.55
N LYS A 57 -7.44 13.99 8.41
CA LYS A 57 -8.33 15.07 8.01
C LYS A 57 -7.56 16.20 7.34
N THR A 58 -6.48 16.68 7.97
CA THR A 58 -5.64 17.74 7.41
C THR A 58 -5.03 17.34 6.06
N ALA A 59 -4.50 16.12 5.94
CA ALA A 59 -3.92 15.65 4.68
C ALA A 59 -4.91 15.70 3.50
N PHE A 60 -6.15 15.22 3.69
CA PHE A 60 -7.18 15.26 2.64
C PHE A 60 -7.86 16.63 2.51
N LYS A 61 -7.77 17.50 3.52
CA LYS A 61 -8.21 18.88 3.40
C LYS A 61 -7.25 19.70 2.53
N ASP A 62 -5.94 19.49 2.72
CA ASP A 62 -4.89 20.19 2.01
C ASP A 62 -4.79 19.70 0.55
N ASP A 63 -5.00 18.40 0.33
CA ASP A 63 -5.08 17.80 -1.01
C ASP A 63 -6.26 16.79 -1.09
N PRO A 64 -7.45 17.25 -1.52
CA PRO A 64 -8.60 16.36 -1.70
C PRO A 64 -8.39 15.26 -2.75
N ALA A 65 -7.45 15.46 -3.68
CA ALA A 65 -7.11 14.51 -4.74
C ALA A 65 -5.94 13.59 -4.35
N LEU A 66 -5.47 13.64 -3.09
CA LEU A 66 -4.33 12.87 -2.61
C LEU A 66 -4.52 11.38 -2.92
N PRO A 67 -3.68 10.78 -3.78
CA PRO A 67 -3.92 9.41 -4.24
C PRO A 67 -3.65 8.37 -3.14
N ASN A 68 -2.81 8.70 -2.16
CA ASN A 68 -2.52 7.83 -1.03
C ASN A 68 -1.99 8.61 0.17
N LEU A 69 -2.45 8.24 1.37
CA LEU A 69 -2.03 8.87 2.62
C LEU A 69 -0.51 8.81 2.88
N LEU A 70 0.18 7.78 2.33
CA LEU A 70 1.63 7.65 2.45
C LEU A 70 2.41 8.78 1.76
N LEU A 71 1.77 9.53 0.86
CA LEU A 71 2.39 10.63 0.11
C LEU A 71 2.25 11.99 0.81
N ALA A 72 1.33 12.11 1.77
CA ALA A 72 1.18 13.33 2.54
C ALA A 72 2.44 13.59 3.38
N PRO A 73 2.99 14.83 3.40
CA PRO A 73 4.30 15.14 3.97
C PRO A 73 4.51 14.63 5.41
N GLU A 74 3.52 14.83 6.28
CA GLU A 74 3.61 14.41 7.68
C GLU A 74 3.73 12.88 7.84
N PHE A 75 2.95 12.11 7.08
CA PHE A 75 2.95 10.65 7.12
C PHE A 75 4.19 10.06 6.47
N LYS A 76 4.61 10.63 5.33
CA LYS A 76 5.86 10.29 4.65
C LYS A 76 7.04 10.44 5.62
N GLN A 77 7.20 11.61 6.23
CA GLN A 77 8.30 11.85 7.15
C GLN A 77 8.21 10.92 8.37
N SER A 78 7.00 10.75 8.91
CA SER A 78 6.77 9.88 10.07
C SER A 78 7.27 8.45 9.84
N ILE A 79 7.03 7.87 8.65
CA ILE A 79 7.50 6.53 8.31
C ILE A 79 9.02 6.52 8.07
N LEU A 80 9.57 7.51 7.37
CA LEU A 80 11.00 7.56 7.07
C LEU A 80 11.85 7.59 8.36
N ASP A 81 11.40 8.34 9.37
CA ASP A 81 12.08 8.44 10.66
C ASP A 81 12.04 7.13 11.48
N ARG A 82 11.07 6.25 11.20
CA ARG A 82 10.70 5.11 12.07
C ARG A 82 10.89 3.75 11.42
N GLN A 83 11.05 3.67 10.11
CA GLN A 83 11.11 2.40 9.39
C GLN A 83 12.25 1.48 9.84
N SER A 84 13.38 2.01 10.33
CA SER A 84 14.46 1.18 10.87
C SER A 84 14.00 0.42 12.12
N ALA A 85 13.37 1.12 13.07
CA ALA A 85 12.84 0.51 14.27
C ALA A 85 11.74 -0.51 13.96
N TRP A 86 10.92 -0.21 12.95
CA TRP A 86 9.90 -1.13 12.45
C TRP A 86 10.52 -2.44 11.94
N ARG A 87 11.52 -2.36 11.06
CA ARG A 87 12.24 -3.54 10.54
C ARG A 87 12.91 -4.36 11.64
N ASP A 88 13.54 -3.72 12.60
CA ASP A 88 14.17 -4.39 13.73
C ASP A 88 13.18 -5.23 14.54
N VAL A 89 11.96 -4.72 14.75
CA VAL A 89 10.90 -5.44 15.45
C VAL A 89 10.49 -6.69 14.68
N LEU A 90 10.31 -6.62 13.36
CA LEU A 90 9.96 -7.79 12.55
C LEU A 90 11.10 -8.81 12.51
N ALA A 91 12.34 -8.36 12.33
CA ALA A 91 13.50 -9.25 12.32
C ALA A 91 13.64 -10.00 13.65
N THR A 92 13.42 -9.30 14.76
CA THR A 92 13.44 -9.90 16.11
C THR A 92 12.27 -10.88 16.29
N ALA A 93 11.05 -10.48 15.93
CA ALA A 93 9.86 -11.32 16.04
C ALA A 93 10.03 -12.62 15.24
N CYS A 94 10.54 -12.52 14.00
CA CYS A 94 10.83 -13.68 13.15
C CYS A 94 11.85 -14.63 13.79
N LYS A 95 12.99 -14.10 14.28
CA LYS A 95 14.01 -14.91 14.97
C LYS A 95 13.49 -15.62 16.21
N LEU A 96 12.53 -15.01 16.91
CA LEU A 96 11.93 -15.55 18.13
C LEU A 96 10.67 -16.39 17.88
N GLY A 97 10.22 -16.54 16.62
CA GLY A 97 8.98 -17.26 16.30
C GLY A 97 7.70 -16.57 16.79
N ILE A 98 7.72 -15.24 16.97
CA ILE A 98 6.56 -14.46 17.40
C ILE A 98 5.78 -13.99 16.18
N ALA A 99 4.51 -14.39 16.08
CA ALA A 99 3.63 -13.99 15.00
C ALA A 99 3.25 -12.49 15.09
N VAL A 100 3.56 -11.72 14.05
CA VAL A 100 3.23 -10.29 13.93
C VAL A 100 2.56 -9.95 12.59
N PRO A 101 1.47 -10.63 12.21
CA PRO A 101 0.92 -10.58 10.84
C PRO A 101 0.55 -9.17 10.37
N ALA A 102 0.00 -8.33 11.25
CA ALA A 102 -0.35 -6.95 10.91
C ALA A 102 0.90 -6.09 10.65
N PHE A 103 2.00 -6.33 11.37
CA PHE A 103 3.25 -5.58 11.18
C PHE A 103 3.97 -6.04 9.91
N SER A 104 4.01 -7.35 9.64
CA SER A 104 4.63 -7.90 8.43
C SER A 104 3.89 -7.45 7.18
N ALA A 105 2.57 -7.64 7.13
CA ALA A 105 1.77 -7.24 5.96
C ALA A 105 1.82 -5.72 5.70
N SER A 106 1.85 -4.92 6.76
CA SER A 106 2.00 -3.46 6.62
C SER A 106 3.37 -3.08 6.04
N LEU A 107 4.45 -3.77 6.44
CA LEU A 107 5.78 -3.50 5.91
C LEU A 107 5.89 -3.92 4.45
N ASP A 108 5.35 -5.10 4.12
CA ASP A 108 5.32 -5.61 2.76
C ASP A 108 4.52 -4.68 1.85
N TYR A 109 3.40 -4.13 2.33
CA TYR A 109 2.65 -3.09 1.62
C TYR A 109 3.49 -1.82 1.39
N PHE A 110 4.14 -1.30 2.43
CA PHE A 110 4.99 -0.11 2.31
C PHE A 110 6.15 -0.33 1.32
N ASP A 111 6.86 -1.45 1.45
CA ASP A 111 7.97 -1.81 0.57
C ASP A 111 7.49 -2.09 -0.86
N SER A 112 6.30 -2.66 -1.05
CA SER A 112 5.72 -2.83 -2.38
C SER A 112 5.34 -1.48 -3.00
N TYR A 113 4.68 -0.62 -2.24
CA TYR A 113 4.14 0.64 -2.74
C TYR A 113 5.22 1.65 -3.17
N ARG A 114 6.39 1.63 -2.51
CA ARG A 114 7.49 2.57 -2.80
C ARG A 114 8.44 2.10 -3.92
N ARG A 115 8.17 0.95 -4.54
CA ARG A 115 9.03 0.37 -5.57
C ARG A 115 8.41 0.59 -6.94
N ASP A 116 9.16 1.24 -7.82
CA ASP A 116 8.77 1.44 -9.22
C ASP A 116 8.61 0.12 -9.98
N ARG A 117 9.50 -0.85 -9.70
CA ARG A 117 9.46 -2.21 -10.28
C ARG A 117 9.30 -3.26 -9.20
N LEU A 118 8.22 -4.03 -9.32
CA LEU A 118 7.90 -5.18 -8.51
C LEU A 118 8.01 -6.48 -9.35
N PRO A 119 8.16 -7.66 -8.71
CA PRO A 119 8.41 -8.92 -9.42
C PRO A 119 7.21 -9.49 -10.20
N GLN A 120 6.10 -8.73 -10.36
CA GLN A 120 4.92 -9.13 -11.14
C GLN A 120 5.23 -9.34 -12.63
N ASN A 121 6.38 -8.87 -13.13
CA ASN A 121 6.87 -9.24 -14.46
C ASN A 121 7.08 -10.76 -14.57
N LEU A 122 7.54 -11.43 -13.51
CA LEU A 122 7.66 -12.89 -13.48
C LEU A 122 6.27 -13.56 -13.47
N THR A 123 5.31 -13.02 -12.73
CA THR A 123 3.92 -13.52 -12.77
C THR A 123 3.34 -13.40 -14.18
N GLN A 124 3.57 -12.29 -14.86
CA GLN A 124 3.15 -12.12 -16.26
C GLN A 124 3.83 -13.13 -17.20
N ALA A 125 5.14 -13.34 -17.05
CA ALA A 125 5.86 -14.36 -17.83
C ALA A 125 5.32 -15.78 -17.57
N GLN A 126 5.04 -16.14 -16.32
CA GLN A 126 4.45 -17.44 -15.97
C GLN A 126 3.09 -17.63 -16.64
N ARG A 127 2.19 -16.63 -16.54
CA ARG A 127 0.85 -16.67 -17.15
C ARG A 127 0.92 -16.81 -18.67
N ASP A 128 1.86 -16.11 -19.30
CA ASP A 128 2.06 -16.24 -20.75
C ASP A 128 2.64 -17.61 -21.12
N TYR A 129 3.57 -18.14 -20.32
CA TYR A 129 4.18 -19.45 -20.51
C TYR A 129 3.17 -20.59 -20.50
N PHE A 130 2.37 -20.73 -19.43
CA PHE A 130 1.49 -21.91 -19.29
C PHE A 130 0.10 -21.72 -19.92
N GLY A 131 -0.26 -20.51 -20.33
CA GLY A 131 -1.63 -20.17 -20.70
C GLY A 131 -1.80 -19.13 -21.80
N ALA A 132 -0.73 -18.74 -22.50
CA ALA A 132 -0.75 -17.76 -23.58
C ALA A 132 -1.52 -16.46 -23.23
N HIS A 133 -1.46 -16.06 -21.97
CA HIS A 133 -2.23 -14.93 -21.44
C HIS A 133 -1.70 -13.55 -21.87
N THR A 134 -0.61 -13.50 -22.62
CA THR A 134 0.09 -12.30 -23.07
C THR A 134 0.62 -11.42 -21.93
N TYR A 135 1.49 -10.47 -22.26
CA TYR A 135 2.00 -9.46 -21.34
C TYR A 135 2.34 -8.15 -22.06
N GLU A 136 2.40 -7.05 -21.30
CA GLU A 136 2.87 -5.76 -21.79
C GLU A 136 4.37 -5.59 -21.50
N ARG A 137 5.08 -4.83 -22.35
CA ARG A 137 6.49 -4.52 -22.17
C ARG A 137 6.71 -3.06 -21.77
N THR A 138 7.78 -2.79 -21.03
CA THR A 138 8.08 -1.43 -20.55
C THR A 138 8.69 -0.52 -21.62
N ASP A 139 9.15 -1.07 -22.74
CA ASP A 139 9.70 -0.34 -23.88
C ASP A 139 8.66 -0.10 -25.00
N LYS A 140 7.38 -0.41 -24.72
CA LYS A 140 6.27 -0.33 -25.67
C LYS A 140 5.10 0.47 -25.09
N PRO A 141 4.22 1.06 -25.93
CA PRO A 141 3.05 1.76 -25.45
C PRO A 141 2.15 0.87 -24.56
N ARG A 142 1.54 1.47 -23.54
CA ARG A 142 0.56 0.80 -22.68
C ARG A 142 -0.62 0.30 -23.51
N GLY A 143 -1.07 -0.92 -23.24
CA GLY A 143 -2.15 -1.59 -23.98
C GLY A 143 -1.68 -2.40 -25.20
N GLU A 144 -0.38 -2.43 -25.50
CA GLU A 144 0.20 -3.31 -26.52
C GLU A 144 0.64 -4.64 -25.87
N PHE A 145 0.05 -5.76 -26.32
CA PHE A 145 0.23 -7.08 -25.73
C PHE A 145 1.10 -7.99 -26.61
N PHE A 146 1.98 -8.73 -25.95
CA PHE A 146 2.93 -9.64 -26.58
C PHE A 146 2.69 -11.06 -26.05
N HIS A 147 2.75 -12.03 -26.95
CA HIS A 147 2.91 -13.43 -26.60
C HIS A 147 4.34 -13.88 -26.93
N THR A 148 4.93 -14.74 -26.12
CA THR A 148 6.21 -15.37 -26.40
C THR A 148 6.02 -16.88 -26.50
N GLU A 149 6.54 -17.48 -27.56
CA GLU A 149 6.65 -18.94 -27.65
C GLU A 149 7.82 -19.38 -26.77
N TRP A 150 7.52 -19.77 -25.52
CA TRP A 150 8.52 -20.05 -24.50
C TRP A 150 9.19 -21.42 -24.64
N ILE A 151 8.48 -22.36 -25.27
CA ILE A 151 8.95 -23.72 -25.50
C ILE A 151 9.26 -23.81 -27.00
N GLN A 152 10.49 -24.20 -27.34
CA GLN A 152 10.75 -24.65 -28.71
C GLN A 152 10.03 -25.99 -28.90
N ALA A 153 9.20 -26.09 -29.94
CA ALA A 153 8.64 -27.38 -30.33
C ALA A 153 9.79 -28.39 -30.41
N ALA A 154 9.69 -29.48 -29.65
CA ALA A 154 10.63 -30.58 -29.78
C ALA A 154 10.51 -31.10 -31.22
N GLU A 155 11.61 -31.04 -31.98
CA GLU A 155 11.75 -31.74 -33.27
C GLU A 155 11.68 -33.25 -33.07
#